data_AF-A0A7S0UDC0-F1
#
_entry.id   AF-A0A7S0UDC0-F1
#
_cell.length_a   1.000
_cell.length_b   1.000
_cell.length_c   1.000
_cell.angle_alpha   90.00
_cell.angle_beta   90.00
_cell.angle_gamma   90.00
#
_symmetry.space_group_name_H-M   'P 1'
#
loop_
_entity.id
_entity.type
_entity.pdbx_description
1 polymer ?
#
loop_
_entity_poly.entity_id
_entity_poly.type
_entity_poly.pdbx_seq_one_letter_code
_entity_poly.pdbx_strand_id
1 'polypeptide(L)'
;EGEAEEREWELSAEIENRLKSAFIAIDENQDGSLSHEERGNMRHTLTGILMEAGLALDTFDGLGNLAWEDFRARFLREWETSRKEQALGEVQMRRAVAECVRGGSEE
;
A
#
# COMPACT_ATOMS: atom_id res chain seq x y z
N GLU A 1 16.60 3.12 28.80
CA GLU A 1 15.31 3.21 28.11
C GLU A 1 15.46 4.21 26.97
N GLY A 2 15.23 3.78 25.73
CA GLY A 2 15.43 4.62 24.55
C GLY A 2 15.80 3.86 23.28
N GLU A 3 15.26 2.65 23.08
CA GLU A 3 15.23 1.99 21.77
C GLU A 3 13.89 2.34 21.13
N ALA A 4 13.74 3.61 20.74
CA ALA A 4 12.57 4.06 20.01
C ALA A 4 12.90 4.14 18.52
N GLU A 5 12.34 3.16 17.80
CA GLU A 5 11.72 3.37 16.49
C GLU A 5 12.62 3.36 15.24
N GLU A 6 13.36 2.26 15.03
CA GLU A 6 13.82 1.85 13.68
C GLU A 6 12.78 0.97 12.94
N ARG A 7 11.48 1.16 13.22
CA ARG A 7 10.39 0.42 12.53
C ARG A 7 9.64 1.36 11.59
N GLU A 8 10.39 2.09 10.76
CA GLU A 8 9.87 3.27 10.05
C GLU A 8 8.77 2.94 9.02
N TRP A 9 8.64 1.69 8.57
CA TRP A 9 7.64 1.32 7.55
C TRP A 9 7.15 -0.12 7.68
N GLU A 10 6.87 -0.61 8.89
CA GLU A 10 6.19 -1.91 9.03
C GLU A 10 4.68 -1.77 8.86
N LEU A 11 4.09 -2.62 8.01
CA LEU A 11 2.64 -2.77 7.93
C LEU A 11 2.12 -3.07 9.33
N SER A 12 1.10 -2.33 9.75
CA SER A 12 0.41 -2.65 11.00
C SER A 12 -0.07 -4.10 10.93
N ALA A 13 0.12 -4.85 12.01
CA ALA A 13 -0.25 -6.27 12.09
C ALA A 13 -1.72 -6.52 11.69
N GLU A 14 -2.59 -5.52 11.87
CA GLU A 14 -3.98 -5.54 11.42
C GLU A 14 -4.12 -5.58 9.89
N ILE A 15 -3.40 -4.72 9.15
CA ILE A 15 -3.42 -4.71 7.68
C ILE A 15 -2.85 -6.02 7.15
N GLU A 16 -1.75 -6.51 7.75
CA GLU A 16 -1.17 -7.79 7.36
C GLU A 16 -2.13 -8.96 7.59
N ASN A 17 -2.86 -8.97 8.71
CA ASN A 17 -3.86 -9.99 9.00
C ASN A 17 -5.04 -9.93 8.01
N ARG A 18 -5.52 -8.72 7.69
CA ARG A 18 -6.57 -8.50 6.68
C ARG A 18 -6.13 -8.95 5.29
N LEU A 19 -4.90 -8.63 4.89
CA LEU A 19 -4.31 -9.10 3.63
C LEU A 19 -4.24 -10.62 3.58
N LYS A 20 -3.78 -11.25 4.66
CA LYS A 20 -3.68 -12.70 4.75
C LYS A 20 -5.05 -13.37 4.70
N SER A 21 -6.02 -12.82 5.43
CA SER A 21 -7.39 -13.33 5.42
C SER A 21 -8.05 -13.16 4.06
N ALA A 22 -7.80 -12.04 3.37
CA ALA A 22 -8.27 -11.84 2.01
C ALA A 22 -7.60 -12.83 1.05
N PHE A 23 -6.28 -13.00 1.12
CA PHE A 23 -5.54 -13.95 0.29
C PHE A 23 -6.11 -15.37 0.42
N ILE A 24 -6.32 -15.84 1.66
CA ILE A 24 -6.92 -17.15 1.94
C ILE A 24 -8.36 -17.25 1.41
N ALA A 25 -9.13 -16.17 1.47
CA ALA A 25 -10.50 -16.16 0.96
C ALA A 25 -10.58 -16.19 -0.58
N ILE A 26 -9.50 -15.77 -1.26
CA ILE A 26 -9.41 -15.71 -2.72
C ILE A 26 -8.78 -17.00 -3.27
N ASP A 27 -7.82 -17.57 -2.55
CA ASP A 27 -7.19 -18.87 -2.82
C ASP A 27 -8.18 -20.01 -2.55
N GLU A 28 -9.21 -20.12 -3.40
CA GLU A 28 -10.27 -21.13 -3.27
C GLU A 28 -9.70 -22.55 -3.34
N ASN A 29 -8.64 -22.74 -4.14
CA ASN A 29 -7.98 -24.04 -4.29
C ASN A 29 -7.01 -24.36 -3.14
N GLN A 30 -6.74 -23.40 -2.26
CA GLN A 30 -5.79 -23.54 -1.14
C GLN A 30 -4.41 -24.03 -1.60
N ASP A 31 -4.00 -23.66 -2.81
CA ASP A 31 -2.70 -24.02 -3.38
C ASP A 31 -1.59 -23.09 -2.86
N GLY A 32 -1.96 -22.03 -2.14
CA GLY A 32 -1.04 -21.03 -1.59
C GLY A 32 -0.56 -20.02 -2.63
N SER A 33 -1.18 -20.01 -3.81
CA SER A 33 -0.84 -19.15 -4.94
C SER A 33 -2.09 -18.65 -5.63
N LEU A 34 -2.18 -17.34 -5.88
CA LEU A 34 -3.30 -16.76 -6.60
C LEU A 34 -3.10 -16.90 -8.10
N SER A 35 -3.94 -17.71 -8.73
CA SER A 35 -3.98 -17.89 -10.18
C SER A 35 -4.64 -16.70 -10.88
N HIS A 36 -4.56 -16.64 -12.21
CA HIS A 36 -5.19 -15.58 -13.00
C HIS A 36 -6.71 -15.48 -12.78
N GLU A 37 -7.40 -16.62 -12.67
CA GLU A 37 -8.85 -16.66 -12.42
C GLU A 37 -9.21 -16.13 -11.02
N GLU A 38 -8.49 -16.57 -9.99
CA GLU A 38 -8.70 -16.16 -8.59
C GLU A 38 -8.43 -14.65 -8.40
N ARG A 39 -7.48 -14.10 -9.17
CA ARG A 39 -7.17 -12.65 -9.16
C ARG A 39 -8.32 -11.77 -9.67
N GLY A 40 -9.22 -12.30 -10.50
CA GLY A 40 -10.44 -11.58 -10.86
C GLY A 40 -11.31 -11.30 -9.64
N ASN A 41 -11.41 -12.29 -8.75
CA ASN A 41 -12.17 -12.20 -7.49
C ASN A 41 -11.39 -11.41 -6.42
N MET A 42 -10.07 -11.53 -6.42
CA MET A 42 -9.15 -10.75 -5.58
C MET A 42 -9.38 -9.26 -5.67
N ARG A 43 -9.61 -8.75 -6.89
CA ARG A 43 -9.75 -7.33 -7.13
C ARG A 43 -10.89 -6.76 -6.29
N HIS A 44 -12.03 -7.43 -6.20
CA HIS A 44 -13.16 -6.98 -5.40
C HIS A 44 -12.86 -7.03 -3.89
N THR A 45 -12.31 -8.14 -3.42
CA THR A 45 -12.03 -8.37 -1.98
C THR A 45 -10.92 -7.46 -1.45
N LEU A 46 -9.87 -7.25 -2.23
CA LEU A 46 -8.73 -6.41 -1.86
C LEU A 46 -8.95 -4.92 -2.15
N THR A 47 -9.93 -4.54 -2.97
CA THR A 47 -10.17 -3.13 -3.32
C THR A 47 -10.24 -2.24 -2.08
N GLY A 48 -10.97 -2.67 -1.05
CA GLY A 48 -11.07 -1.90 0.19
C GLY A 48 -9.72 -1.73 0.89
N ILE A 49 -8.93 -2.80 1.00
CA ILE A 49 -7.62 -2.79 1.66
C ILE A 49 -6.62 -1.94 0.85
N LEU A 50 -6.63 -2.08 -0.48
CA LEU A 50 -5.76 -1.30 -1.37
C LEU A 50 -6.11 0.19 -1.33
N MET A 51 -7.39 0.54 -1.34
CA MET A 51 -7.83 1.94 -1.21
C MET A 51 -7.43 2.54 0.14
N GLU A 52 -7.62 1.81 1.24
CA GLU A 52 -7.17 2.26 2.57
C GLU A 52 -5.64 2.42 2.64
N ALA A 53 -4.91 1.56 1.94
CA ALA A 53 -3.45 1.62 1.83
C ALA A 53 -2.97 2.68 0.81
N GLY A 54 -3.86 3.32 0.04
CA GLY A 54 -3.49 4.27 -1.01
C GLY A 54 -2.79 3.61 -2.21
N LEU A 55 -3.16 2.37 -2.52
CA LEU A 55 -2.61 1.56 -3.59
C LEU A 55 -3.55 1.44 -4.77
N ALA A 56 -2.99 1.22 -5.96
CA ALA A 56 -3.76 0.99 -7.17
C ALA A 56 -4.31 -0.44 -7.21
N LEU A 57 -5.51 -0.61 -7.80
CA LEU A 57 -6.11 -1.92 -8.03
C LEU A 57 -5.35 -2.76 -9.05
N ASP A 58 -4.48 -2.12 -9.82
CA ASP A 58 -3.69 -2.72 -10.89
C ASP A 58 -2.30 -3.14 -10.41
N THR A 59 -1.93 -2.87 -9.14
CA THR A 59 -0.60 -3.20 -8.58
C THR A 59 -0.22 -4.67 -8.75
N PHE A 60 -1.20 -5.57 -8.84
CA PHE A 60 -1.02 -7.01 -9.03
C PHE A 60 -1.53 -7.53 -10.38
N ASP A 61 -1.99 -6.64 -11.25
CA ASP A 61 -2.43 -6.99 -12.60
C ASP A 61 -1.24 -7.41 -13.46
N GLY A 62 -1.44 -8.37 -14.37
CA GLY A 62 -0.39 -8.87 -15.25
C GLY A 62 0.69 -9.76 -14.61
N LEU A 63 0.65 -10.02 -13.30
CA LEU A 63 1.56 -10.98 -12.67
C LEU A 63 1.19 -12.43 -13.03
N GLY A 64 2.09 -13.39 -12.80
CA GLY A 64 1.81 -14.82 -12.98
C GLY A 64 1.02 -15.40 -11.80
N ASN A 65 1.27 -16.67 -11.46
CA ASN A 65 0.85 -17.19 -10.15
C ASN A 65 1.58 -16.42 -9.05
N LEU A 66 0.81 -15.89 -8.10
CA LEU A 66 1.34 -15.06 -7.04
C LEU A 66 1.28 -15.80 -5.71
N ALA A 67 2.41 -16.30 -5.24
CA ALA A 67 2.51 -16.87 -3.90
C ALA A 67 2.32 -15.78 -2.84
N TRP A 68 1.89 -16.17 -1.64
CA TRP A 68 1.70 -15.26 -0.50
C TRP A 68 2.93 -14.37 -0.22
N GLU A 69 4.14 -14.94 -0.30
CA GLU A 69 5.37 -14.20 -0.04
C GLU A 69 5.61 -13.09 -1.08
N ASP A 70 5.38 -13.39 -2.36
CA ASP A 70 5.54 -12.42 -3.45
C ASP A 70 4.46 -11.33 -3.36
N PHE A 71 3.22 -11.74 -3.09
CA PHE A 71 2.10 -10.84 -2.84
C PHE A 71 2.41 -9.85 -1.71
N ARG A 72 2.86 -10.34 -0.56
CA ARG A 72 3.22 -9.53 0.60
C ARG A 72 4.38 -8.58 0.28
N ALA A 73 5.44 -9.07 -0.34
CA ALA A 73 6.60 -8.25 -0.69
C ALA A 73 6.23 -7.13 -1.67
N ARG A 74 5.37 -7.44 -2.64
CA ARG A 74 4.91 -6.46 -3.63
C ARG A 74 3.99 -5.41 -3.02
N PHE A 75 3.06 -5.83 -2.16
CA PHE A 75 2.20 -4.93 -1.40
C PHE A 75 3.04 -3.95 -0.56
N LEU A 76 4.00 -4.47 0.21
CA LEU A 76 4.90 -3.67 1.04
C LEU A 76 5.66 -2.63 0.22
N ARG A 77 6.24 -3.06 -0.90
CA ARG A 77 7.01 -2.17 -1.78
C ARG A 77 6.18 -1.03 -2.35
N GLU A 78 4.98 -1.34 -2.84
CA GLU A 78 4.11 -0.31 -3.39
C GLU A 78 3.56 0.60 -2.28
N TRP A 79 3.24 0.03 -1.12
CA TRP A 79 2.74 0.80 0.03
C TRP A 79 3.77 1.79 0.55
N GLU A 80 5.03 1.34 0.67
CA GLU A 80 6.14 2.20 1.02
C GLU A 80 6.37 3.29 -0.02
N THR A 81 6.25 2.95 -1.31
CA THR A 81 6.39 3.91 -2.42
C THR A 81 5.30 4.98 -2.35
N SER A 82 4.03 4.57 -2.24
CA SER A 82 2.88 5.46 -2.11
C SER A 82 2.99 6.36 -0.88
N ARG A 83 3.44 5.83 0.26
CA ARG A 83 3.71 6.62 1.47
C ARG A 83 4.82 7.66 1.25
N LYS A 84 5.92 7.27 0.61
CA LYS A 84 7.03 8.19 0.28
C LYS A 84 6.58 9.31 -0.67
N GLU A 85 5.76 8.98 -1.66
CA GLU A 85 5.19 9.97 -2.58
C GLU A 85 4.22 10.93 -1.87
N GLN A 86 3.37 10.43 -0.98
CA GLN A 86 2.48 11.27 -0.16
C GLN A 86 3.27 12.21 0.76
N ALA A 87 4.33 11.71 1.42
CA ALA A 87 5.21 12.52 2.25
C ALA A 87 5.95 13.59 1.43
N LEU A 88 6.44 13.23 0.24
CA LEU A 88 7.09 14.17 -0.67
C LEU A 88 6.10 15.25 -1.15
N GLY A 89 4.86 14.87 -1.48
CA GLY A 89 3.80 15.78 -1.85
C GLY A 89 3.43 16.75 -0.73
N GLU A 90 3.33 16.28 0.52
CA GLU A 90 3.07 17.13 1.69
C GLU A 90 4.18 18.16 1.90
N VAL A 91 5.45 17.74 1.80
CA VAL A 91 6.60 18.64 1.94
C VAL A 91 6.59 19.70 0.83
N GLN A 92 6.30 19.32 -0.41
CA GLN A 92 6.19 20.27 -1.52
C GLN A 92 5.01 21.23 -1.36
N MET A 93 3.84 20.76 -0.92
CA MET A 93 2.70 21.63 -0.61
C MET A 93 3.05 22.62 0.50
N ARG A 94 3.64 22.15 1.62
CA ARG A 94 4.05 23.03 2.72
C ARG A 94 5.04 24.10 2.25
N ARG A 95 5.97 23.73 1.36
CA ARG A 95 6.91 24.69 0.75
C ARG A 95 6.19 25.71 -0.13
N ALA A 96 5.27 25.28 -0.98
CA ALA A 96 4.49 26.18 -1.85
C ALA A 96 3.59 27.13 -1.03
N VAL A 97 2.94 26.64 0.03
CA VAL A 97 2.14 27.46 0.95
C VAL A 97 3.02 28.48 1.68
N ALA A 98 4.20 28.08 2.15
CA ALA A 98 5.14 28.99 2.80
C ALA A 98 5.65 30.09 1.85
N GLU A 99 5.86 29.77 0.57
CA GLU A 99 6.24 30.76 -0.45
C GLU A 99 5.08 31.73 -0.76
N CYS A 100 3.85 31.23 -0.82
CA CYS A 100 2.65 32.03 -1.05
C CYS A 100 2.32 32.98 0.13
N VAL A 101 2.46 32.52 1.37
CA VAL A 101 2.29 33.35 2.58
C VAL A 101 3.38 34.43 2.68
N ARG A 102 4.59 34.15 2.18
CA ARG A 102 5.69 35.13 2.20
C ARG A 102 5.57 36.21 1.13
N GLY A 103 4.92 35.92 0.00
CA GLY A 103 4.69 36.88 -1.09
C GLY A 103 3.44 37.76 -0.94
N GLY A 104 2.67 37.62 0.14
CA GLY A 104 1.39 38.32 0.36
C GLY A 104 1.45 39.59 1.22
N SER A 105 2.64 40.08 1.59
CA SER A 105 2.80 41.26 2.44
C SER A 105 3.62 42.34 1.75
N GLU A 106 3.10 42.88 0.64
CA GLU A 106 3.60 44.10 0.02
C GLU A 106 2.43 44.87 -0.63
N GLU A 107 1.48 45.31 0.20
CA GLU A 107 0.62 46.49 -0.06
C GLU A 107 0.39 47.27 1.26
#